data_AF-A0A7Y7C3N9-F1
#
_entry.id   AF-A0A7Y7C3N9-F1
#
_cell.length_a   1.000
_cell.length_b   1.000
_cell.length_c   1.000
_cell.angle_alpha   90.00
_cell.angle_beta   90.00
_cell.angle_gamma   90.00
#
_symmetry.space_group_name_H-M   'P 1'
#
loop_
_entity.id
_entity.type
_entity.pdbx_description
1 polymer ?
#
loop_
_entity_poly.entity_id
_entity_poly.type
_entity_poly.pdbx_seq_one_letter_code
_entity_poly.pdbx_strand_id
1 'polypeptide(L)'
;MEGMRDMSQNGSSAESARVRWLVVGAFSPSPSGRRFPLTVNTFGDELTRAASGLRVTVADRLGAGDTRTVELSFDRLRAFSFADVITRVPELRALQHLHESLATSDPLRTLTPEEAATRVATVTGPGRLPDAVAEALRAASAP
;
A
#
# COMPACT_ATOMS: atom_id res chain seq x y z
N MET A 1 40.11 70.53 -6.72
CA MET A 1 39.97 69.63 -5.55
C MET A 1 38.77 68.75 -5.87
N GLU A 2 39.05 67.68 -6.62
CA GLU A 2 38.08 66.77 -7.25
C GLU A 2 37.42 65.85 -6.24
N GLY A 3 36.14 65.60 -6.47
CA GLY A 3 35.31 64.74 -5.65
C GLY A 3 35.60 63.25 -5.80
N MET A 4 35.42 62.56 -4.68
CA MET A 4 34.63 61.33 -4.53
C MET A 4 34.61 60.40 -5.75
N ARG A 5 35.58 59.47 -5.78
CA ARG A 5 35.38 58.13 -6.34
C ARG A 5 35.27 57.16 -5.18
N ASP A 6 34.05 57.02 -4.68
CA ASP A 6 33.66 55.88 -3.88
C ASP A 6 33.76 54.66 -4.81
N MET A 7 34.73 53.80 -4.54
CA MET A 7 34.92 52.57 -5.30
C MET A 7 33.76 51.64 -4.98
N SER A 8 32.75 51.70 -5.85
CA SER A 8 31.82 50.64 -6.22
C SER A 8 32.10 49.31 -5.50
N GLN A 9 31.57 49.20 -4.28
CA GLN A 9 31.17 47.91 -3.74
C GLN A 9 29.88 47.51 -4.45
N ASN A 10 29.97 47.26 -5.75
CA ASN A 10 29.02 46.36 -6.41
C ASN A 10 29.39 44.95 -5.96
N GLY A 11 29.12 44.66 -4.69
CA GLY A 11 28.75 43.32 -4.25
C GLY A 11 27.48 42.96 -4.99
N SER A 12 27.64 42.55 -6.25
CA SER A 12 26.67 41.77 -6.99
C SER A 12 26.41 40.55 -6.14
N SER A 13 25.44 40.68 -5.24
CA SER A 13 24.68 39.56 -4.71
C SER A 13 24.12 38.91 -5.95
N ALA A 14 24.87 37.94 -6.49
CA ALA A 14 24.35 36.98 -7.43
C ALA A 14 23.24 36.28 -6.65
N GLU A 15 22.05 36.85 -6.73
CA GLU A 15 20.81 36.28 -6.30
C GLU A 15 20.69 34.97 -7.09
N SER A 16 21.25 33.92 -6.49
CA SER A 16 21.43 32.61 -7.09
C SER A 16 20.14 32.23 -7.82
N ALA A 17 20.20 32.14 -9.15
CA ALA A 17 19.05 31.81 -9.97
C ALA A 17 18.53 30.43 -9.51
N ARG A 18 17.38 30.41 -8.85
CA ARG A 18 16.79 29.17 -8.34
C ARG A 18 15.88 28.57 -9.41
N VAL A 19 16.29 27.43 -9.96
CA VAL A 19 15.42 26.64 -10.83
C VAL A 19 14.33 25.99 -9.97
N ARG A 20 13.07 26.18 -10.36
CA ARG A 20 11.91 25.51 -9.75
C ARG A 20 11.23 24.65 -10.80
N TRP A 21 11.05 23.38 -10.47
CA TRP A 21 10.31 22.44 -11.31
C TRP A 21 8.86 22.40 -10.86
N LEU A 22 7.94 22.52 -11.81
CA LEU A 22 6.52 22.28 -11.59
C LEU A 22 6.18 20.88 -12.09
N VAL A 23 5.72 20.01 -11.19
CA VAL A 23 5.23 18.66 -11.52
C VAL A 23 3.71 18.66 -11.33
N VAL A 24 2.98 18.28 -12.37
CA VAL A 24 1.50 18.20 -12.36
C VAL A 24 1.08 16.79 -12.75
N GLY A 25 0.17 16.20 -11.99
CA GLY A 25 -0.31 14.84 -12.22
C GLY A 25 -1.51 14.48 -11.34
N ALA A 26 -2.09 13.32 -11.62
CA ALA A 26 -3.21 12.76 -10.88
C ALA A 26 -2.73 12.07 -9.60
N PHE A 27 -2.29 12.85 -8.61
CA PHE A 27 -1.74 12.35 -7.36
C PHE A 27 -2.78 12.07 -6.26
N SER A 28 -4.04 12.43 -6.48
CA SER A 28 -5.17 12.16 -5.57
C SER A 28 -6.38 11.62 -6.34
N PRO A 29 -7.29 10.88 -5.70
CA PRO A 29 -8.48 10.30 -6.35
C PRO A 29 -9.42 11.34 -6.97
N SER A 30 -9.44 12.56 -6.41
CA SER A 30 -10.22 13.68 -6.91
C SER A 30 -9.32 14.91 -7.15
N PRO A 31 -9.64 15.77 -8.13
CA PRO A 31 -8.90 17.00 -8.36
C PRO A 31 -8.94 17.91 -7.12
N SER A 32 -7.79 18.20 -6.54
CA SER A 32 -7.72 19.03 -5.32
C SER A 32 -7.34 20.48 -5.61
N GLY A 33 -6.74 20.77 -6.77
CA GLY A 33 -6.21 22.10 -7.12
C GLY A 33 -5.05 22.58 -6.23
N ARG A 34 -4.59 21.74 -5.27
CA ARG A 34 -3.55 22.09 -4.31
C ARG A 34 -2.20 22.25 -5.01
N ARG A 35 -1.46 23.27 -4.59
CA ARG A 35 -0.06 23.51 -4.94
C ARG A 35 0.75 23.64 -3.66
N PHE A 36 1.85 22.93 -3.56
CA PHE A 36 2.70 22.93 -2.37
C PHE A 36 4.16 22.67 -2.76
N PRO A 37 5.13 23.17 -1.98
CA PRO A 37 6.53 22.83 -2.17
C PRO A 37 6.77 21.39 -1.75
N LEU A 38 7.27 20.57 -2.68
CA LEU A 38 7.67 19.21 -2.39
C LEU A 38 9.18 19.17 -2.11
N THR A 39 9.53 18.80 -0.89
CA THR A 39 10.92 18.64 -0.42
C THR A 39 11.04 17.29 0.28
N VAL A 40 12.26 16.84 0.55
CA VAL A 40 12.49 15.60 1.31
C VAL A 40 11.78 15.61 2.67
N ASN A 41 11.67 16.80 3.29
CA ASN A 41 11.05 16.98 4.60
C ASN A 41 9.52 17.05 4.53
N THR A 42 8.95 17.52 3.42
CA THR A 42 7.48 17.67 3.25
C THR A 42 6.84 16.49 2.51
N PHE A 43 7.65 15.61 1.93
CA PHE A 43 7.17 14.51 1.09
C PHE A 43 6.27 13.52 1.85
N GLY A 44 6.66 13.10 3.07
CA GLY A 44 5.88 12.15 3.86
C GLY A 44 4.49 12.67 4.23
N ASP A 45 4.43 13.93 4.67
CA ASP A 45 3.16 14.58 5.05
C ASP A 45 2.21 14.72 3.85
N GLU A 46 2.74 15.13 2.70
CA GLU A 46 1.92 15.30 1.50
C GLU A 46 1.50 13.95 0.90
N LEU A 47 2.36 12.93 0.96
CA LEU A 47 1.98 11.57 0.58
C LEU A 47 0.86 11.03 1.48
N THR A 48 1.00 11.19 2.80
CA THR A 48 -0.01 10.75 3.78
C THR A 48 -1.36 11.42 3.51
N ARG A 49 -1.38 12.72 3.20
CA ARG A 49 -2.61 13.43 2.84
C ARG A 49 -3.22 12.93 1.53
N ALA A 50 -2.40 12.70 0.51
CA ALA A 50 -2.87 12.32 -0.83
C ALA A 50 -3.32 10.85 -0.90
N ALA A 51 -2.68 9.98 -0.11
CA ALA A 51 -2.86 8.53 -0.14
C ALA A 51 -3.59 7.97 1.09
N SER A 52 -4.42 8.78 1.75
CA SER A 52 -5.29 8.34 2.85
C SER A 52 -6.69 7.99 2.36
N GLY A 53 -7.28 6.93 2.90
CA GLY A 53 -8.66 6.55 2.62
C GLY A 53 -8.90 6.14 1.16
N LEU A 54 -7.88 5.62 0.49
CA LEU A 54 -7.96 5.16 -0.89
C LEU A 54 -8.88 3.94 -0.96
N ARG A 55 -9.99 4.06 -1.68
CA ARG A 55 -10.90 2.94 -1.93
C ARG A 55 -10.54 2.26 -3.24
N VAL A 56 -10.15 1.00 -3.15
CA VAL A 56 -9.76 0.19 -4.31
C VAL A 56 -10.72 -0.97 -4.43
N THR A 57 -11.38 -1.07 -5.59
CA THR A 57 -12.27 -2.19 -5.92
C THR A 57 -11.51 -3.15 -6.84
N VAL A 58 -11.44 -4.41 -6.43
CA VAL A 58 -10.79 -5.50 -7.17
C VAL A 58 -11.78 -6.64 -7.37
N ALA A 59 -11.51 -7.54 -8.32
CA ALA A 59 -12.27 -8.78 -8.43
C ALA A 59 -12.08 -9.61 -7.14
N ASP A 60 -13.18 -10.14 -6.58
CA ASP A 60 -13.08 -10.95 -5.37
C ASP A 60 -12.59 -12.36 -5.74
N ARG A 61 -11.43 -12.73 -5.18
CA ARG A 61 -10.83 -14.07 -5.33
C ARG A 61 -10.84 -14.86 -4.03
N LEU A 62 -11.29 -14.24 -2.94
CA LEU A 62 -11.26 -14.81 -1.60
C LEU A 62 -12.63 -15.39 -1.26
N GLY A 63 -13.68 -14.58 -1.37
CA GLY A 63 -15.05 -14.99 -1.12
C GLY A 63 -15.83 -15.38 -2.39
N ALA A 64 -17.16 -15.41 -2.26
CA ALA A 64 -18.09 -15.69 -3.34
C ALA A 64 -18.56 -14.45 -4.13
N GLY A 65 -18.23 -13.23 -3.70
CA GLY A 65 -18.65 -11.99 -4.38
C GLY A 65 -18.00 -11.81 -5.75
N ASP A 66 -18.48 -10.87 -6.57
CA ASP A 66 -17.80 -10.55 -7.84
C ASP A 66 -16.63 -9.59 -7.64
N THR A 67 -16.79 -8.64 -6.71
CA THR A 67 -15.79 -7.64 -6.39
C THR A 67 -15.69 -7.41 -4.89
N ARG A 68 -14.54 -6.90 -4.47
CA ARG A 68 -14.21 -6.52 -3.11
C ARG A 68 -13.65 -5.11 -3.12
N THR A 69 -14.16 -4.27 -2.22
CA THR A 69 -13.60 -2.94 -2.01
C THR A 69 -12.82 -2.92 -0.71
N VAL A 70 -11.57 -2.46 -0.77
CA VAL A 70 -10.70 -2.26 0.39
C VAL A 70 -10.36 -0.79 0.53
N GLU A 71 -10.29 -0.33 1.78
CA GLU A 71 -9.82 1.02 2.10
C GLU A 71 -8.37 0.95 2.57
N LEU A 72 -7.50 1.76 1.96
CA LEU A 72 -6.05 1.74 2.16
C LEU A 72 -5.53 3.15 2.46
N SER A 73 -4.56 3.22 3.37
CA SER A 73 -3.85 4.46 3.68
C SER A 73 -2.34 4.23 3.68
N PHE A 74 -1.60 5.08 2.99
CA PHE A 74 -0.15 4.98 2.84
C PHE A 74 0.54 6.25 3.35
N ASP A 75 1.54 6.06 4.21
CA ASP A 75 2.30 7.12 4.90
C ASP A 75 3.72 7.32 4.33
N ARG A 76 4.19 6.38 3.51
CA ARG A 76 5.54 6.35 2.91
C ARG A 76 5.54 5.55 1.63
N LEU A 77 6.48 5.79 0.71
CA LEU A 77 6.51 5.06 -0.57
C LEU A 77 6.65 3.54 -0.41
N ARG A 78 7.45 3.09 0.57
CA ARG A 78 7.63 1.65 0.83
C ARG A 78 6.31 0.96 1.20
N ALA A 79 5.36 1.70 1.75
CA ALA A 79 4.06 1.20 2.17
C ALA A 79 3.23 0.61 1.02
N PHE A 80 3.54 0.96 -0.23
CA PHE A 80 2.91 0.40 -1.43
C PHE A 80 3.46 -0.99 -1.79
N SER A 81 4.43 -1.52 -1.05
CA SER A 81 4.94 -2.86 -1.27
C SER A 81 3.86 -3.92 -1.03
N PHE A 82 3.94 -5.04 -1.75
CA PHE A 82 2.99 -6.14 -1.60
C PHE A 82 2.89 -6.65 -0.16
N ALA A 83 4.03 -6.81 0.52
CA ALA A 83 4.08 -7.22 1.92
C ALA A 83 3.37 -6.20 2.84
N ASP A 84 3.64 -4.91 2.65
CA ASP A 84 2.98 -3.86 3.43
C ASP A 84 1.46 -3.80 3.15
N VAL A 85 1.02 -4.07 1.92
CA VAL A 85 -0.41 -4.15 1.56
C VAL A 85 -1.09 -5.33 2.26
N ILE A 86 -0.48 -6.52 2.25
CA ILE A 86 -0.99 -7.69 2.99
C ILE A 86 -1.22 -7.33 4.44
N THR A 87 -0.25 -6.69 5.08
CA THR A 87 -0.38 -6.32 6.50
C THR A 87 -1.48 -5.28 6.71
N ARG A 88 -1.82 -4.43 5.75
CA ARG A 88 -2.87 -3.40 5.90
C ARG A 88 -4.29 -3.92 5.68
N VAL A 89 -4.47 -4.93 4.83
CA VAL A 89 -5.80 -5.51 4.56
C VAL A 89 -6.10 -6.57 5.64
N PRO A 90 -7.11 -6.36 6.51
CA PRO A 90 -7.33 -7.24 7.67
C PRO A 90 -7.50 -8.73 7.31
N GLU A 91 -8.21 -9.00 6.22
CA GLU A 91 -8.49 -10.37 5.75
C GLU A 91 -7.23 -11.05 5.23
N LEU A 92 -6.37 -10.33 4.50
CA LEU A 92 -5.08 -10.87 4.02
C LEU A 92 -4.12 -11.13 5.18
N ARG A 93 -4.07 -10.22 6.16
CA ARG A 93 -3.30 -10.43 7.39
C ARG A 93 -3.78 -11.65 8.17
N ALA A 94 -5.09 -11.82 8.31
CA ALA A 94 -5.67 -12.97 8.98
C ALA A 94 -5.37 -14.29 8.25
N LEU A 95 -5.41 -14.29 6.91
CA LEU A 95 -4.99 -15.44 6.10
C LEU A 95 -3.50 -15.75 6.27
N GLN A 96 -2.64 -14.74 6.33
CA GLN A 96 -1.22 -14.92 6.60
C GLN A 96 -0.98 -15.59 7.96
N HIS A 97 -1.65 -15.10 9.02
CA HIS A 97 -1.55 -15.71 10.34
C HIS A 97 -2.12 -17.13 10.38
N LEU A 98 -3.21 -17.39 9.66
CA LEU A 98 -3.74 -18.74 9.52
C LEU A 98 -2.68 -19.65 8.88
N HIS A 99 -2.08 -19.24 7.77
CA HIS A 99 -1.01 -19.99 7.12
C HIS A 99 0.16 -20.26 8.09
N GLU A 100 0.66 -19.26 8.79
CA GLU A 100 1.76 -19.40 9.76
C GLU A 100 1.40 -20.37 10.89
N SER A 101 0.18 -20.29 11.41
CA SER A 101 -0.33 -21.20 12.44
C SER A 101 -0.40 -22.65 11.92
N LEU A 102 -0.86 -22.86 10.69
CA LEU A 102 -0.91 -24.18 10.08
C LEU A 102 0.50 -24.74 9.82
N ALA A 103 1.44 -23.90 9.36
CA ALA A 103 2.83 -24.29 9.12
C ALA A 103 3.59 -24.65 10.41
N THR A 104 3.20 -24.08 11.55
CA THR A 104 3.81 -24.32 12.87
C THR A 104 3.08 -25.42 13.67
N SER A 105 1.92 -25.89 13.18
CA SER A 105 1.15 -26.95 13.83
C SER A 105 1.86 -28.31 13.70
N ASP A 106 1.47 -29.27 14.56
CA ASP A 106 2.05 -30.61 14.60
C ASP A 106 2.13 -31.23 13.18
N PRO A 107 3.34 -31.51 12.65
CA PRO A 107 3.53 -32.02 11.30
C PRO A 107 2.94 -33.42 11.11
N LEU A 108 2.59 -34.13 12.20
CA LEU A 108 1.91 -35.43 12.15
C LEU A 108 0.38 -35.30 12.07
N ARG A 109 -0.18 -34.11 12.35
CA ARG A 109 -1.60 -33.86 12.23
C ARG A 109 -1.93 -33.36 10.83
N THR A 110 -2.35 -34.27 9.96
CA THR A 110 -2.91 -33.91 8.65
C THR A 110 -4.26 -33.21 8.86
N LEU A 111 -4.41 -32.01 8.29
CA LEU A 111 -5.71 -31.34 8.23
C LEU A 111 -6.59 -32.00 7.18
N THR A 112 -7.84 -32.26 7.53
CA THR A 112 -8.82 -32.67 6.53
C THR A 112 -9.15 -31.50 5.60
N PRO A 113 -9.49 -31.77 4.33
CA PRO A 113 -9.90 -30.74 3.38
C PRO A 113 -11.02 -29.84 3.91
N GLU A 114 -12.00 -30.42 4.60
CA GLU A 114 -13.18 -29.75 5.14
C GLU A 114 -12.82 -28.87 6.35
N GLU A 115 -11.93 -29.34 7.23
CA GLU A 115 -11.43 -28.54 8.36
C GLU A 115 -10.66 -27.33 7.86
N ALA A 116 -9.78 -27.51 6.87
CA ALA A 116 -9.00 -26.42 6.29
C ALA A 116 -9.89 -25.39 5.60
N ALA A 117 -10.82 -25.82 4.75
CA ALA A 117 -11.77 -24.93 4.09
C ALA A 117 -12.63 -24.16 5.09
N THR A 118 -13.11 -24.83 6.15
CA THR A 118 -13.89 -24.18 7.21
C THR A 118 -13.08 -23.06 7.88
N ARG A 119 -11.81 -23.31 8.23
CA ARG A 119 -10.94 -22.30 8.85
C ARG A 119 -10.61 -21.13 7.91
N VAL A 120 -10.51 -21.37 6.61
CA VAL A 120 -10.33 -20.28 5.64
C VAL A 120 -11.62 -19.49 5.50
N ALA A 121 -12.77 -20.16 5.47
CA ALA A 121 -14.08 -19.53 5.33
C ALA A 121 -14.45 -18.63 6.52
N THR A 122 -13.94 -18.90 7.73
CA THR A 122 -14.14 -17.97 8.87
C THR A 122 -13.43 -16.62 8.66
N VAL A 123 -12.41 -16.56 7.82
CA VAL A 123 -11.67 -15.33 7.50
C VAL A 123 -12.24 -14.65 6.26
N THR A 124 -12.50 -15.39 5.19
CA THR A 124 -12.85 -14.82 3.89
C THR A 124 -14.34 -14.85 3.56
N GLY A 125 -15.14 -15.52 4.39
CA GLY A 125 -16.46 -16.00 4.01
C GLY A 125 -16.37 -17.24 3.10
N PRO A 126 -17.52 -17.88 2.82
CA PRO A 126 -17.58 -19.00 1.87
C PRO A 126 -17.24 -18.54 0.45
N GLY A 127 -16.80 -19.49 -0.39
CA GLY A 127 -16.60 -19.28 -1.81
C GLY A 127 -15.24 -19.75 -2.31
N ARG A 128 -14.66 -18.98 -3.24
CA ARG A 128 -13.60 -19.46 -4.13
C ARG A 128 -12.35 -19.95 -3.41
N LEU A 129 -11.86 -19.23 -2.41
CA LEU A 129 -10.63 -19.63 -1.72
C LEU A 129 -10.82 -20.86 -0.82
N PRO A 130 -11.83 -20.93 0.08
CA PRO A 130 -12.13 -22.15 0.83
C PRO A 130 -12.29 -23.39 -0.06
N ASP A 131 -13.02 -23.26 -1.17
CA ASP A 131 -13.29 -24.35 -2.10
C ASP A 131 -12.00 -24.82 -2.78
N ALA A 132 -11.15 -23.89 -3.23
CA ALA A 132 -9.86 -24.19 -3.83
C ALA A 132 -8.90 -24.88 -2.85
N VAL A 133 -8.93 -24.51 -1.57
CA VAL A 133 -8.11 -25.14 -0.52
C VAL A 133 -8.56 -26.57 -0.26
N ALA A 134 -9.88 -26.81 -0.14
CA ALA A 134 -10.40 -28.17 -0.02
C ALA A 134 -10.03 -29.02 -1.23
N GLU A 135 -10.16 -28.48 -2.45
CA GLU A 135 -9.81 -29.17 -3.69
C GLU A 135 -8.33 -29.54 -3.72
N ALA A 136 -7.44 -28.59 -3.40
CA ALA A 136 -6.00 -28.83 -3.39
C ALA A 136 -5.60 -29.92 -2.39
N LEU A 137 -6.20 -29.94 -1.19
CA LEU A 137 -5.93 -30.96 -0.18
C LEU A 137 -6.48 -32.34 -0.57
N ARG A 138 -7.66 -32.40 -1.21
CA ARG A 138 -8.21 -33.64 -1.75
C ARG A 138 -7.32 -34.20 -2.86
N ALA A 139 -6.86 -33.35 -3.78
CA ALA A 139 -5.94 -33.73 -4.85
C ALA A 139 -4.58 -34.22 -4.31
N ALA A 140 -4.05 -33.57 -3.27
CA ALA A 140 -2.79 -33.98 -2.63
C ALA A 140 -2.90 -35.30 -1.85
N SER A 141 -4.11 -35.71 -1.48
CA SER A 141 -4.38 -36.95 -0.73
C SER A 141 -4.83 -38.11 -1.63
N ALA A 142 -5.06 -37.86 -2.91
CA ALA A 142 -5.41 -38.89 -3.89
C ALA A 142 -4.15 -39.74 -4.23
N PRO A 143 -4.26 -41.07 -4.23
CA PRO A 143 -3.13 -41.98 -4.47
C PRO A 143 -2.62 -41.97 -5.92
#